data_AF-A0A7L5CB50-F1
#
_entry.id   AF-A0A7L5CB50-F1
#
_cell.length_a   1.000
_cell.length_b   1.000
_cell.length_c   1.000
_cell.angle_alpha   90.00
_cell.angle_beta   90.00
_cell.angle_gamma   90.00
#
_symmetry.space_group_name_H-M   'P 1'
#
loop_
_entity.id
_entity.type
_entity.pdbx_description
1 polymer ?
#
loop_
_entity_poly.entity_id
_entity_poly.type
_entity_poly.pdbx_seq_one_letter_code
_entity_poly.pdbx_strand_id
1 'polypeptide(L)'
;MKLKKIALLTGLALFAGSEAYSHAYVDTPKGRPALCRDKVNDGCDVRSLYEPQSFEVGDGNFESGSMGNEVGSGGLGPDLAEQTASRWAKTVVRSGPTTFRWHFAAAHWTTSPASFKFWITKPDWDPNKSLTREDFESQPLNCYNPIPNFANSFPNDGRDKFTITCDLPQRTGYQVIAAEWDVGDTSMSFFNVIDVDFTDDYPVGTVIQPGDDSNGGIPAWRADKSYSGGDEVHYNGGVYRARWWSQGTPPDMASSWERVRDHDGGTPTPTPTPTPTPTPTPTPTPTPTPNDRFPINMNTFTISEEGVRTGDRVVLETSKDGVLTSYDLVTVSNGMTRSDLIRQMTTKINEISTQELGGAIMAGVKDANGNVVPNNEMVSIYQVASKPYADVSFQYIQGNNHVQNQLHLMDFKDQYDLNSNGSVNITAKIMSHGSDKANVHVVLQDSSGKAVYQNYDIQISPMDTYNLSLTANNLKPGDYDLIISSLIDGADIWQKDMKIKLIDPNAGNSGGDGTANLDNVAVKLVSNTPYYVVGPNDSLRPAYRHKVLPPLGMHPGKQVTILPWSKATSSHGNNKSDYVKCPLPSSDAKAVIYKVSGDMYNLTCKIKEVKK
;
A
#
# COMPACT_ATOMS: atom_id res chain seq x y z
N MET A 1 -60.46 12.68 44.80
CA MET A 1 -59.50 13.52 45.55
C MET A 1 -58.21 12.71 45.72
N LYS A 2 -57.06 13.22 45.24
CA LYS A 2 -55.66 12.78 45.47
C LYS A 2 -55.26 11.37 44.95
N LEU A 3 -54.68 11.26 43.75
CA LEU A 3 -53.26 11.43 43.36
C LEU A 3 -52.50 10.08 43.31
N LYS A 4 -52.42 9.54 42.08
CA LYS A 4 -51.49 8.50 41.63
C LYS A 4 -50.06 9.05 41.64
N LYS A 5 -49.09 8.26 42.11
CA LYS A 5 -47.67 8.39 41.73
C LYS A 5 -47.08 7.00 41.51
N ILE A 6 -47.21 6.54 40.27
CA ILE A 6 -46.34 5.52 39.68
C ILE A 6 -45.01 6.24 39.43
N ALA A 7 -43.91 5.67 39.92
CA ALA A 7 -42.57 6.18 39.68
C ALA A 7 -42.27 6.10 38.18
N LEU A 8 -42.09 7.27 37.56
CA LEU A 8 -41.65 7.44 36.19
C LEU A 8 -40.12 7.26 36.19
N LEU A 9 -39.65 6.09 35.75
CA LEU A 9 -38.28 5.91 35.30
C LEU A 9 -38.18 6.57 33.92
N THR A 10 -37.68 7.80 33.88
CA THR A 10 -37.21 8.45 32.67
C THR A 10 -35.96 7.72 32.17
N GLY A 11 -36.16 6.68 31.38
CA GLY A 11 -35.13 6.14 30.50
C GLY A 11 -34.89 7.15 29.38
N LEU A 12 -33.95 8.07 29.61
CA LEU A 12 -33.36 8.86 28.55
C LEU A 12 -32.45 7.91 27.76
N ALA A 13 -33.04 7.19 26.80
CA ALA A 13 -32.26 6.51 25.78
C ALA A 13 -31.62 7.59 24.92
N LEU A 14 -30.36 7.90 25.22
CA LEU A 14 -29.45 8.59 24.32
C LEU A 14 -29.43 7.77 23.03
N PHE A 15 -30.14 8.22 22.00
CA PHE A 15 -29.77 7.91 20.62
C PHE A 15 -28.43 8.60 20.38
N ALA A 16 -27.34 7.98 20.84
CA ALA A 16 -26.04 8.20 20.24
C ALA A 16 -26.09 7.48 18.89
N GLY A 17 -26.60 8.17 17.86
CA GLY A 17 -26.28 7.79 16.49
C GLY A 17 -24.76 7.81 16.40
N SER A 18 -24.16 6.67 16.10
CA SER A 18 -22.76 6.61 15.74
C SER A 18 -22.60 7.36 14.43
N GLU A 19 -22.18 8.63 14.48
CA GLU A 19 -21.58 9.29 13.34
C GLU A 19 -20.25 8.57 13.10
N ALA A 20 -20.32 7.53 12.28
CA ALA A 20 -19.15 6.87 11.77
C ALA A 20 -18.60 7.80 10.68
N TYR A 21 -17.57 8.57 11.02
CA TYR A 21 -16.89 9.49 10.10
C TYR A 21 -16.18 8.72 8.98
N SER A 22 -16.90 8.45 7.89
CA SER A 22 -16.34 7.98 6.64
C SER A 22 -15.68 9.13 5.91
N HIS A 23 -14.59 8.86 5.21
CA HIS A 23 -13.77 9.89 4.59
C HIS A 23 -12.97 9.28 3.44
N ALA A 24 -13.27 9.69 2.21
CA ALA A 24 -12.57 9.22 1.03
C ALA A 24 -12.58 10.24 -0.13
N TYR A 25 -11.61 10.11 -1.01
CA TYR A 25 -11.53 10.86 -2.27
C TYR A 25 -10.86 10.03 -3.37
N VAL A 26 -11.06 10.43 -4.63
CA VAL A 26 -10.39 9.81 -5.78
C VAL A 26 -9.00 10.40 -5.95
N ASP A 27 -7.97 9.58 -5.83
CA ASP A 27 -6.56 9.96 -5.96
C ASP A 27 -5.99 9.71 -7.36
N THR A 28 -6.62 8.86 -8.19
CA THR A 28 -6.15 8.61 -9.57
C THR A 28 -7.31 8.24 -10.49
N PRO A 29 -7.47 8.90 -11.65
CA PRO A 29 -7.09 10.29 -11.87
C PRO A 29 -7.58 11.18 -10.72
N LYS A 30 -6.81 12.18 -10.30
CA LYS A 30 -7.15 12.99 -9.12
C LYS A 30 -8.49 13.70 -9.32
N GLY A 31 -9.40 13.55 -8.35
CA GLY A 31 -10.66 14.29 -8.35
C GLY A 31 -10.45 15.79 -8.17
N ARG A 32 -11.43 16.59 -8.58
CA ARG A 32 -11.43 18.06 -8.48
C ARG A 32 -11.10 18.56 -7.05
N PRO A 33 -11.66 17.99 -5.97
CA PRO A 33 -11.27 18.39 -4.61
C PRO A 33 -9.81 18.06 -4.27
N ALA A 34 -9.29 16.92 -4.75
CA ALA A 34 -7.90 16.54 -4.51
C ALA A 34 -6.91 17.48 -5.24
N LEU A 35 -7.26 17.94 -6.45
CA LEU A 35 -6.48 18.93 -7.20
C LEU A 35 -6.54 20.33 -6.57
N CYS A 36 -7.59 20.67 -5.82
CA CYS A 36 -7.62 21.87 -4.97
C CYS A 36 -6.63 21.77 -3.80
N ARG A 37 -6.64 20.67 -3.04
CA ARG A 37 -5.65 20.41 -1.97
C ARG A 37 -4.22 20.52 -2.50
N ASP A 38 -3.97 19.95 -3.68
CA ASP A 38 -2.65 19.94 -4.32
C ASP A 38 -2.29 21.31 -4.96
N LYS A 39 -3.17 22.31 -4.85
CA LYS A 39 -3.01 23.68 -5.37
C LYS A 39 -2.83 23.76 -6.89
N VAL A 40 -3.35 22.76 -7.60
CA VAL A 40 -3.44 22.76 -9.07
C VAL A 40 -4.65 23.57 -9.50
N ASN A 41 -5.79 23.36 -8.83
CA ASN A 41 -6.96 24.21 -8.99
C ASN A 41 -6.88 25.38 -8.01
N ASP A 42 -7.27 26.57 -8.47
CA ASP A 42 -7.39 27.79 -7.67
C ASP A 42 -8.86 28.13 -7.37
N GLY A 43 -9.08 29.13 -6.52
CA GLY A 43 -10.44 29.58 -6.17
C GLY A 43 -11.30 28.54 -5.44
N CYS A 44 -10.66 27.55 -4.79
CA CYS A 44 -11.35 26.46 -4.11
C CYS A 44 -11.80 26.83 -2.68
N ASP A 45 -12.81 26.12 -2.17
CA ASP A 45 -13.31 26.27 -0.81
C ASP A 45 -12.37 25.69 0.25
N VAL A 46 -12.62 26.04 1.52
CA VAL A 46 -11.83 25.52 2.64
C VAL A 46 -11.89 24.00 2.76
N ARG A 47 -13.01 23.39 2.40
CA ARG A 47 -13.19 21.93 2.50
C ARG A 47 -12.25 21.21 1.54
N SER A 48 -12.26 21.57 0.26
CA SER A 48 -11.37 20.92 -0.72
C SER A 48 -9.89 21.21 -0.49
N LEU A 49 -9.54 22.34 0.13
CA LEU A 49 -8.16 22.67 0.47
C LEU A 49 -7.58 21.83 1.62
N TYR A 50 -8.38 21.49 2.63
CA TYR A 50 -7.90 20.84 3.85
C TYR A 50 -8.43 19.42 4.04
N GLU A 51 -9.60 19.12 3.50
CA GLU A 51 -10.36 17.90 3.72
C GLU A 51 -11.05 17.39 2.43
N PRO A 52 -10.28 17.11 1.34
CA PRO A 52 -10.87 16.56 0.11
C PRO A 52 -11.58 15.22 0.34
N GLN A 53 -11.27 14.52 1.43
CA GLN A 53 -11.92 13.30 1.87
C GLN A 53 -13.34 13.49 2.43
N SER A 54 -13.82 14.72 2.64
CA SER A 54 -15.07 15.03 3.36
C SER A 54 -16.23 15.43 2.44
N PHE A 55 -16.24 14.95 1.20
CA PHE A 55 -17.32 15.21 0.23
C PHE A 55 -18.46 14.18 0.39
N GLU A 56 -19.05 14.19 1.58
CA GLU A 56 -20.09 13.25 2.02
C GLU A 56 -21.49 13.79 1.71
N VAL A 57 -22.35 12.97 1.11
CA VAL A 57 -23.76 13.28 0.75
C VAL A 57 -24.68 12.11 1.04
N GLY A 58 -26.00 12.33 1.02
CA GLY A 58 -26.96 11.23 1.13
C GLY A 58 -26.92 10.31 -0.09
N ASP A 59 -27.07 9.00 0.13
CA ASP A 59 -27.09 8.00 -0.95
C ASP A 59 -28.12 8.33 -2.03
N GLY A 60 -27.72 8.18 -3.30
CA GLY A 60 -28.62 8.38 -4.44
C GLY A 60 -28.95 9.85 -4.75
N ASN A 61 -28.27 10.81 -4.09
CA ASN A 61 -28.46 12.23 -4.36
C ASN A 61 -28.09 12.60 -5.81
N PHE A 62 -27.07 11.94 -6.38
CA PHE A 62 -26.68 12.17 -7.76
C PHE A 62 -27.74 11.59 -8.72
N GLU A 63 -28.10 10.31 -8.58
CA GLU A 63 -29.05 9.66 -9.48
C GLU A 63 -30.46 10.26 -9.43
N SER A 64 -30.90 10.73 -8.26
CA SER A 64 -32.19 11.42 -8.11
C SER A 64 -32.20 12.83 -8.69
N GLY A 65 -31.04 13.40 -9.03
CA GLY A 65 -30.90 14.79 -9.46
C GLY A 65 -31.02 15.81 -8.31
N SER A 66 -31.04 15.36 -7.05
CA SER A 66 -31.22 16.21 -5.87
C SER A 66 -30.09 17.23 -5.68
N MET A 67 -28.92 16.99 -6.28
CA MET A 67 -27.79 17.93 -6.29
C MET A 67 -28.03 19.17 -7.18
N GLY A 68 -29.02 19.16 -8.08
CA GLY A 68 -29.31 20.29 -8.96
C GLY A 68 -28.08 20.77 -9.75
N ASN A 69 -27.80 22.08 -9.69
CA ASN A 69 -26.65 22.72 -10.34
C ASN A 69 -25.33 22.59 -9.56
N GLU A 70 -25.34 21.89 -8.42
CA GLU A 70 -24.20 21.76 -7.53
C GLU A 70 -23.45 20.43 -7.69
N VAL A 71 -23.66 19.69 -8.79
CA VAL A 71 -22.95 18.43 -9.04
C VAL A 71 -21.43 18.60 -8.98
N GLY A 72 -20.89 19.73 -9.46
CA GLY A 72 -19.46 20.01 -9.41
C GLY A 72 -18.83 20.03 -8.01
N SER A 73 -19.64 20.31 -6.98
CA SER A 73 -19.26 20.26 -5.55
C SER A 73 -19.82 19.04 -4.81
N GLY A 74 -20.51 18.14 -5.53
CA GLY A 74 -21.26 17.05 -4.93
C GLY A 74 -22.51 17.49 -4.19
N GLY A 75 -23.08 18.67 -4.45
CA GLY A 75 -24.29 19.14 -3.77
C GLY A 75 -24.05 19.80 -2.41
N LEU A 76 -22.83 20.27 -2.18
CA LEU A 76 -22.36 20.75 -0.88
C LEU A 76 -22.19 22.28 -0.83
N GLY A 77 -22.76 23.00 -1.79
CA GLY A 77 -22.65 24.45 -1.96
C GLY A 77 -22.02 24.86 -3.28
N PRO A 78 -21.93 26.17 -3.55
CA PRO A 78 -21.61 26.69 -4.88
C PRO A 78 -20.11 26.68 -5.25
N ASP A 79 -19.20 26.57 -4.28
CA ASP A 79 -17.78 26.95 -4.48
C ASP A 79 -17.03 26.08 -5.51
N LEU A 80 -17.33 24.78 -5.61
CA LEU A 80 -16.80 23.89 -6.66
C LEU A 80 -17.81 23.61 -7.79
N ALA A 81 -18.99 24.23 -7.73
CA ALA A 81 -20.05 24.07 -8.73
C ALA A 81 -19.85 24.97 -9.96
N GLU A 82 -18.90 25.91 -9.91
CA GLU A 82 -18.50 26.68 -11.09
C GLU A 82 -18.08 25.74 -12.22
N GLN A 83 -18.52 26.04 -13.44
CA GLN A 83 -18.26 25.18 -14.59
C GLN A 83 -18.07 26.03 -15.84
N THR A 84 -16.81 26.07 -16.30
CA THR A 84 -16.42 26.54 -17.64
C THR A 84 -15.41 25.58 -18.24
N ALA A 85 -15.23 25.63 -19.56
CA ALA A 85 -14.27 24.75 -20.24
C ALA A 85 -12.83 24.92 -19.72
N SER A 86 -12.47 26.11 -19.24
CA SER A 86 -11.12 26.45 -18.75
C SER A 86 -10.98 26.42 -17.24
N ARG A 87 -12.07 26.33 -16.48
CA ARG A 87 -12.08 26.52 -15.02
C ARG A 87 -11.25 25.50 -14.24
N TRP A 88 -11.26 24.24 -14.67
CA TRP A 88 -10.68 23.12 -13.93
C TRP A 88 -9.53 22.46 -14.70
N ALA A 89 -8.51 22.05 -13.96
CA ALA A 89 -7.43 21.21 -14.46
C ALA A 89 -7.96 19.85 -14.92
N LYS A 90 -7.37 19.25 -15.96
CA LYS A 90 -7.89 18.03 -16.61
C LYS A 90 -6.81 16.97 -16.69
N THR A 91 -7.11 15.75 -16.25
CA THR A 91 -6.20 14.61 -16.44
C THR A 91 -6.44 13.96 -17.80
N VAL A 92 -5.37 13.76 -18.56
CA VAL A 92 -5.45 13.18 -19.90
C VAL A 92 -5.71 11.67 -19.81
N VAL A 93 -6.75 11.19 -20.49
CA VAL A 93 -7.18 9.78 -20.52
C VAL A 93 -7.41 9.29 -21.94
N ARG A 94 -7.69 8.00 -22.10
CA ARG A 94 -8.12 7.40 -23.38
C ARG A 94 -9.34 6.54 -23.14
N SER A 95 -10.12 6.34 -24.20
CA SER A 95 -11.20 5.37 -24.20
C SER A 95 -10.67 3.95 -24.02
N GLY A 96 -11.48 3.10 -23.39
CA GLY A 96 -11.10 1.77 -22.94
C GLY A 96 -10.82 1.70 -21.44
N PRO A 97 -10.23 0.59 -20.97
CA PRO A 97 -10.02 0.35 -19.54
C PRO A 97 -9.17 1.45 -18.89
N THR A 98 -9.74 2.12 -17.89
CA THR A 98 -9.07 3.14 -17.09
C THR A 98 -9.21 2.83 -15.61
N THR A 99 -8.09 2.84 -14.90
CA THR A 99 -8.05 2.52 -13.48
C THR A 99 -8.24 3.79 -12.63
N PHE A 100 -9.27 3.75 -11.79
CA PHE A 100 -9.57 4.70 -10.74
C PHE A 100 -9.03 4.20 -9.41
N ARG A 101 -8.41 5.07 -8.61
CA ARG A 101 -7.93 4.75 -7.26
C ARG A 101 -8.59 5.65 -6.24
N TRP A 102 -9.19 5.06 -5.21
CA TRP A 102 -9.70 5.79 -4.05
C TRP A 102 -8.68 5.74 -2.91
N HIS A 103 -8.60 6.85 -2.17
CA HIS A 103 -7.91 6.93 -0.90
C HIS A 103 -8.95 7.01 0.22
N PHE A 104 -8.76 6.23 1.29
CA PHE A 104 -9.66 6.18 2.45
C PHE A 104 -8.92 6.67 3.70
N ALA A 105 -9.39 7.75 4.30
CA ALA A 105 -8.84 8.23 5.56
C ALA A 105 -9.44 7.49 6.78
N ALA A 106 -10.54 6.75 6.61
CA ALA A 106 -11.18 5.94 7.65
C ALA A 106 -11.75 4.62 7.08
N ALA A 107 -11.78 3.57 7.91
CA ALA A 107 -12.31 2.26 7.52
C ALA A 107 -13.83 2.22 7.68
N HIS A 108 -14.57 1.99 6.58
CA HIS A 108 -16.01 1.80 6.60
C HIS A 108 -16.44 0.59 5.80
N TRP A 109 -17.56 0.00 6.17
CA TRP A 109 -18.02 -1.20 5.51
C TRP A 109 -18.42 -0.91 4.07
N THR A 110 -18.03 -1.78 3.13
CA THR A 110 -18.58 -1.77 1.77
C THR A 110 -19.36 -3.05 1.52
N THR A 111 -20.65 -2.91 1.21
CA THR A 111 -21.59 -4.03 1.08
C THR A 111 -21.46 -4.77 -0.25
N SER A 112 -21.06 -4.10 -1.34
CA SER A 112 -20.96 -4.76 -2.65
C SER A 112 -20.00 -4.05 -3.62
N PRO A 113 -19.60 -4.69 -4.74
CA PRO A 113 -18.89 -4.03 -5.83
C PRO A 113 -19.71 -2.90 -6.48
N ALA A 114 -21.04 -2.92 -6.35
CA ALA A 114 -21.93 -1.88 -6.84
C ALA A 114 -21.96 -0.63 -5.94
N SER A 115 -21.28 -0.67 -4.79
CA SER A 115 -21.08 0.49 -3.92
C SER A 115 -20.18 1.55 -4.54
N PHE A 116 -19.49 1.27 -5.64
CA PHE A 116 -18.73 2.27 -6.38
C PHE A 116 -19.32 2.44 -7.76
N LYS A 117 -19.72 3.67 -8.08
CA LYS A 117 -20.37 4.00 -9.34
C LYS A 117 -19.67 5.16 -10.00
N PHE A 118 -19.56 5.08 -11.32
CA PHE A 118 -18.94 6.11 -12.12
C PHE A 118 -19.84 6.45 -13.28
N TRP A 119 -20.09 7.73 -13.53
CA TRP A 119 -20.80 8.20 -14.72
C TRP A 119 -19.91 9.18 -15.47
N ILE A 120 -20.04 9.21 -16.79
CA ILE A 120 -19.34 10.18 -17.63
C ILE A 120 -20.36 11.09 -18.31
N THR A 121 -19.97 12.32 -18.59
CA THR A 121 -20.74 13.26 -19.39
C THR A 121 -21.09 12.70 -20.77
N LYS A 122 -22.26 13.11 -21.30
CA LYS A 122 -22.69 12.80 -22.67
C LYS A 122 -21.77 13.48 -23.68
N PRO A 123 -21.65 12.96 -24.92
CA PRO A 123 -20.79 13.59 -25.93
C PRO A 123 -21.13 15.05 -26.25
N ASP A 124 -22.40 15.43 -26.09
CA ASP A 124 -22.97 16.75 -26.40
C ASP A 124 -23.18 17.63 -25.16
N TRP A 125 -22.57 17.30 -24.02
CA TRP A 125 -22.63 18.14 -22.82
C TRP A 125 -22.00 19.53 -23.07
N ASP A 126 -22.50 20.56 -22.39
CA ASP A 126 -21.96 21.91 -22.49
C ASP A 126 -20.97 22.19 -21.34
N PRO A 127 -19.66 22.29 -21.62
CA PRO A 127 -18.66 22.51 -20.57
C PRO A 127 -18.71 23.90 -19.94
N ASN A 128 -19.52 24.83 -20.47
CA ASN A 128 -19.72 26.19 -19.95
C ASN A 128 -21.04 26.38 -19.21
N LYS A 129 -21.73 25.29 -18.91
CA LYS A 129 -22.95 25.29 -18.10
C LYS A 129 -22.70 24.53 -16.81
N SER A 130 -23.32 24.97 -15.70
CA SER A 130 -23.32 24.23 -14.44
C SER A 130 -23.75 22.78 -14.65
N LEU A 131 -22.98 21.86 -14.08
CA LEU A 131 -23.24 20.42 -14.15
C LEU A 131 -24.55 20.07 -13.43
N THR A 132 -25.40 19.29 -14.10
CA THR A 132 -26.58 18.64 -13.53
C THR A 132 -26.57 17.14 -13.84
N ARG A 133 -27.47 16.37 -13.23
CA ARG A 133 -27.59 14.94 -13.50
C ARG A 133 -27.88 14.64 -14.98
N GLU A 134 -28.58 15.53 -15.68
CA GLU A 134 -28.91 15.36 -17.09
C GLU A 134 -27.70 15.43 -18.04
N ASP A 135 -26.59 16.02 -17.61
CA ASP A 135 -25.37 16.14 -18.44
C ASP A 135 -24.61 14.81 -18.53
N PHE A 136 -24.91 13.86 -17.65
CA PHE A 136 -24.26 12.55 -17.57
C PHE A 136 -25.06 11.44 -18.26
N GLU A 137 -24.36 10.40 -18.70
CA GLU A 137 -24.98 9.17 -19.17
C GLU A 137 -26.00 8.62 -18.16
N SER A 138 -27.07 8.02 -18.65
CA SER A 138 -28.15 7.53 -17.77
C SER A 138 -27.73 6.30 -16.95
N GLN A 139 -26.80 5.51 -17.48
CA GLN A 139 -26.24 4.34 -16.82
C GLN A 139 -24.81 4.63 -16.33
N PRO A 140 -24.39 4.04 -15.20
CA PRO A 140 -22.99 4.07 -14.80
C PRO A 140 -22.13 3.30 -15.82
N LEU A 141 -20.84 3.61 -15.83
CA LEU A 141 -19.82 2.92 -16.60
C LEU A 141 -19.73 1.45 -16.20
N ASN A 142 -19.34 0.61 -17.16
CA ASN A 142 -18.99 -0.77 -16.87
C ASN A 142 -17.68 -0.81 -16.09
N CYS A 143 -17.77 -1.08 -14.80
CA CYS A 143 -16.64 -1.10 -13.89
C CYS A 143 -16.46 -2.48 -13.29
N TYR A 144 -15.21 -2.91 -13.14
CA TYR A 144 -14.84 -4.10 -12.43
C TYR A 144 -13.71 -3.79 -11.46
N ASN A 145 -13.70 -4.50 -10.33
CA ASN A 145 -12.57 -4.45 -9.41
C ASN A 145 -11.61 -5.60 -9.77
N PRO A 146 -10.32 -5.33 -10.06
CA PRO A 146 -9.34 -6.39 -10.31
C PRO A 146 -9.05 -7.25 -9.06
N ILE A 147 -9.51 -6.88 -7.86
CA ILE A 147 -9.39 -7.65 -6.62
C ILE A 147 -10.71 -8.43 -6.36
N PRO A 148 -10.68 -9.77 -6.30
CA PRO A 148 -11.85 -10.59 -5.93
C PRO A 148 -12.30 -10.39 -4.48
N ASN A 149 -13.59 -10.59 -4.20
CA ASN A 149 -14.21 -10.62 -2.85
C ASN A 149 -14.23 -9.29 -2.05
N PHE A 150 -14.27 -8.14 -2.72
CA PHE A 150 -14.41 -6.85 -2.03
C PHE A 150 -15.82 -6.59 -1.43
N ALA A 151 -16.85 -7.33 -1.88
CA ALA A 151 -18.14 -7.36 -1.19
C ALA A 151 -17.92 -7.76 0.27
N ASN A 152 -18.48 -7.00 1.22
CA ASN A 152 -18.36 -7.26 2.65
C ASN A 152 -16.93 -7.10 3.19
N SER A 153 -16.27 -5.99 2.88
CA SER A 153 -14.92 -5.68 3.36
C SER A 153 -14.78 -4.24 3.87
N PHE A 154 -13.77 -4.00 4.71
CA PHE A 154 -13.34 -2.67 5.12
C PHE A 154 -12.19 -2.23 4.20
N PRO A 155 -12.38 -1.22 3.32
CA PRO A 155 -11.39 -0.82 2.33
C PRO A 155 -10.10 -0.25 2.94
N ASN A 156 -10.09 0.06 4.24
CA ASN A 156 -8.96 0.66 4.94
C ASN A 156 -8.27 -0.31 5.93
N ASP A 157 -7.96 -1.53 5.49
CA ASP A 157 -7.03 -2.42 6.20
C ASP A 157 -5.55 -1.99 6.08
N GLY A 158 -5.28 -0.70 5.85
CA GLY A 158 -3.95 -0.14 5.63
C GLY A 158 -3.52 -0.07 4.16
N ARG A 159 -4.47 -0.11 3.22
CA ARG A 159 -4.19 -0.07 1.77
C ARG A 159 -4.71 1.21 1.12
N ASP A 160 -3.83 2.19 0.91
CA ASP A 160 -3.98 3.34 -0.01
C ASP A 160 -4.08 2.93 -1.50
N LYS A 161 -4.60 1.72 -1.79
CA LYS A 161 -4.41 1.00 -3.05
C LYS A 161 -5.71 0.45 -3.63
N PHE A 162 -6.88 0.87 -3.15
CA PHE A 162 -8.13 0.41 -3.73
C PHE A 162 -8.29 0.96 -5.14
N THR A 163 -8.38 0.07 -6.11
CA THR A 163 -8.53 0.42 -7.51
C THR A 163 -9.77 -0.21 -8.12
N ILE A 164 -10.44 0.53 -8.99
CA ILE A 164 -11.53 0.05 -9.84
C ILE A 164 -11.16 0.38 -11.26
N THR A 165 -11.31 -0.57 -12.17
CA THR A 165 -11.12 -0.30 -13.60
C THR A 165 -12.49 -0.17 -14.25
N CYS A 166 -12.71 0.93 -14.96
CA CYS A 166 -13.92 1.16 -15.74
C CYS A 166 -13.59 1.30 -17.22
N ASP A 167 -14.48 0.81 -18.07
CA ASP A 167 -14.36 0.99 -19.52
C ASP A 167 -14.87 2.37 -19.92
N LEU A 168 -13.95 3.30 -20.21
CA LEU A 168 -14.33 4.62 -20.70
C LEU A 168 -14.84 4.53 -22.15
N PRO A 169 -16.01 5.09 -22.46
CA PRO A 169 -16.54 5.06 -23.82
C PRO A 169 -15.70 5.93 -24.76
N GLN A 170 -15.93 5.79 -26.06
CA GLN A 170 -15.38 6.69 -27.05
C GLN A 170 -15.83 8.13 -26.77
N ARG A 171 -14.87 9.02 -26.57
CA ARG A 171 -15.03 10.46 -26.28
C ARG A 171 -13.88 11.24 -26.89
N THR A 172 -14.07 12.55 -27.00
CA THR A 172 -13.02 13.50 -27.40
C THR A 172 -13.09 14.72 -26.48
N GLY A 173 -11.97 15.42 -26.33
CA GLY A 173 -11.86 16.65 -25.55
C GLY A 173 -12.24 16.49 -24.07
N TYR A 174 -12.64 17.61 -23.46
CA TYR A 174 -12.99 17.70 -22.06
C TYR A 174 -14.28 16.93 -21.73
N GLN A 175 -14.20 16.08 -20.71
CA GLN A 175 -15.32 15.36 -20.11
C GLN A 175 -15.22 15.41 -18.59
N VAL A 176 -16.33 15.16 -17.90
CA VAL A 176 -16.36 15.04 -16.45
C VAL A 176 -16.85 13.65 -16.07
N ILE A 177 -16.19 13.04 -15.10
CA ILE A 177 -16.59 11.76 -14.51
C ILE A 177 -17.10 12.04 -13.09
N ALA A 178 -18.33 11.64 -12.80
CA ALA A 178 -18.89 11.60 -11.45
C ALA A 178 -18.54 10.26 -10.82
N ALA A 179 -17.84 10.25 -9.70
CA ALA A 179 -17.42 9.06 -8.96
C ALA A 179 -18.08 9.07 -7.58
N GLU A 180 -18.77 7.99 -7.26
CA GLU A 180 -19.52 7.84 -6.01
C GLU A 180 -19.11 6.55 -5.30
N TRP A 181 -19.01 6.63 -3.97
CA TRP A 181 -18.87 5.49 -3.07
C TRP A 181 -20.02 5.47 -2.05
N ASP A 182 -20.96 4.54 -2.23
CA ASP A 182 -22.03 4.23 -1.28
C ASP A 182 -21.46 3.50 -0.05
N VAL A 183 -21.53 4.10 1.13
CA VAL A 183 -20.99 3.50 2.35
C VAL A 183 -21.97 2.48 2.91
N GLY A 184 -21.51 1.24 3.04
CA GLY A 184 -22.37 0.08 3.29
C GLY A 184 -23.01 -0.01 4.68
N ASP A 185 -22.47 0.70 5.68
CA ASP A 185 -22.98 0.75 7.06
C ASP A 185 -23.62 2.10 7.45
N THR A 186 -23.76 3.02 6.49
CA THR A 186 -24.47 4.30 6.68
C THR A 186 -25.49 4.54 5.55
N SER A 187 -26.17 5.68 5.56
CA SER A 187 -27.00 6.15 4.44
C SER A 187 -26.32 7.31 3.69
N MET A 188 -24.99 7.30 3.70
CA MET A 188 -24.14 8.37 3.17
C MET A 188 -23.16 7.82 2.14
N SER A 189 -22.82 8.67 1.18
CA SER A 189 -21.96 8.39 0.03
C SER A 189 -20.87 9.44 -0.09
N PHE A 190 -19.70 9.07 -0.60
CA PHE A 190 -18.63 10.01 -0.94
C PHE A 190 -18.67 10.31 -2.43
N PHE A 191 -18.79 11.58 -2.80
CA PHE A 191 -18.96 12.00 -4.18
C PHE A 191 -17.81 12.89 -4.64
N ASN A 192 -17.18 12.55 -5.76
CA ASN A 192 -16.06 13.27 -6.34
C ASN A 192 -16.31 13.43 -7.84
N VAL A 193 -16.23 14.65 -8.36
CA VAL A 193 -16.07 14.85 -9.81
C VAL A 193 -14.60 14.78 -10.21
N ILE A 194 -14.34 14.26 -11.40
CA ILE A 194 -13.01 14.10 -11.99
C ILE A 194 -13.03 14.75 -13.37
N ASP A 195 -12.19 15.74 -13.56
CA ASP A 195 -12.03 16.45 -14.82
C ASP A 195 -11.00 15.73 -15.70
N VAL A 196 -11.40 15.29 -16.89
CA VAL A 196 -10.55 14.52 -17.81
C VAL A 196 -10.55 15.06 -19.22
N ASP A 197 -9.49 14.83 -19.98
CA ASP A 197 -9.39 15.22 -21.40
C ASP A 197 -8.98 14.02 -22.26
N PHE A 198 -9.74 13.75 -23.33
CA PHE A 198 -9.50 12.67 -24.28
C PHE A 198 -8.58 13.08 -25.45
N THR A 199 -7.84 14.18 -25.32
CA THR A 199 -6.90 14.65 -26.34
C THR A 199 -5.71 13.71 -26.55
N ASP A 200 -5.28 13.60 -27.80
CA ASP A 200 -4.04 12.95 -28.20
C ASP A 200 -2.79 13.86 -28.14
N ASP A 201 -2.97 15.15 -27.81
CA ASP A 201 -1.88 16.12 -27.74
C ASP A 201 -0.91 15.88 -26.57
N TYR A 202 -1.38 15.17 -25.55
CA TYR A 202 -0.64 14.89 -24.33
C TYR A 202 -0.65 13.39 -24.01
N PRO A 203 0.42 12.85 -23.37
CA PRO A 203 0.42 11.50 -22.84
C PRO A 203 -0.67 11.29 -21.78
N VAL A 204 -1.19 10.06 -21.70
CA VAL A 204 -2.10 9.65 -20.62
C VAL A 204 -1.49 9.92 -19.25
N GLY A 205 -2.30 10.45 -18.34
CA GLY A 205 -1.90 10.84 -16.99
C GLY A 205 -1.35 12.26 -16.85
N THR A 206 -1.13 12.98 -17.95
CA THR A 206 -0.74 14.40 -17.92
C THR A 206 -1.89 15.24 -17.33
N VAL A 207 -1.57 16.19 -16.44
CA VAL A 207 -2.55 17.14 -15.89
C VAL A 207 -2.42 18.47 -16.62
N ILE A 208 -3.40 18.80 -17.45
CA ILE A 208 -3.57 20.09 -18.13
C ILE A 208 -4.05 21.11 -17.07
N GLN A 209 -3.40 22.28 -16.97
CA GLN A 209 -3.70 23.26 -15.92
C GLN A 209 -5.01 24.02 -16.22
N PRO A 210 -5.64 24.67 -15.22
CA PRO A 210 -6.73 25.61 -15.47
C PRO A 210 -6.27 26.75 -16.38
N GLY A 211 -7.14 27.23 -17.26
CA GLY A 211 -6.80 28.26 -18.25
C GLY A 211 -6.12 27.73 -19.53
N ASP A 212 -5.51 26.55 -19.50
CA ASP A 212 -4.96 25.88 -20.69
C ASP A 212 -6.12 25.18 -21.45
N ASP A 213 -7.03 25.92 -22.07
CA ASP A 213 -8.16 25.31 -22.75
C ASP A 213 -7.78 24.68 -24.10
N SER A 214 -7.93 23.36 -24.16
CA SER A 214 -8.08 22.59 -25.40
C SER A 214 -9.35 22.97 -26.19
N ASN A 215 -10.16 23.94 -25.72
CA ASN A 215 -11.44 24.28 -26.34
C ASN A 215 -11.56 25.72 -26.86
N GLY A 216 -10.46 26.20 -27.46
CA GLY A 216 -10.50 26.82 -28.79
C GLY A 216 -10.04 25.88 -29.92
N GLY A 217 -9.73 24.61 -29.61
CA GLY A 217 -9.11 23.65 -30.54
C GLY A 217 -7.62 23.90 -30.80
N ILE A 218 -6.96 24.74 -29.99
CA ILE A 218 -5.60 25.22 -30.24
C ILE A 218 -4.69 24.87 -29.06
N PRO A 219 -3.81 23.87 -29.18
CA PRO A 219 -2.96 23.40 -28.09
C PRO A 219 -1.91 24.43 -27.66
N ALA A 220 -1.40 24.33 -26.42
CA ALA A 220 -0.26 25.15 -25.98
C ALA A 220 0.98 24.85 -26.84
N TRP A 221 1.80 25.87 -27.11
CA TRP A 221 3.07 25.66 -27.80
C TRP A 221 4.06 24.90 -26.93
N ARG A 222 4.77 23.94 -27.53
CA ARG A 222 5.77 23.09 -26.90
C ARG A 222 7.08 23.11 -27.66
N ALA A 223 8.19 23.34 -26.96
CA ALA A 223 9.51 23.34 -27.55
C ALA A 223 9.91 21.97 -28.15
N ASP A 224 9.43 20.88 -27.59
CA ASP A 224 9.78 19.52 -27.99
C ASP A 224 8.89 18.95 -29.11
N LYS A 225 7.75 19.58 -29.43
CA LYS A 225 6.84 19.16 -30.51
C LYS A 225 7.25 19.81 -31.83
N SER A 226 7.23 19.03 -32.92
CA SER A 226 7.35 19.56 -34.27
C SER A 226 5.97 19.98 -34.78
N TYR A 227 5.92 21.13 -35.45
CA TYR A 227 4.72 21.73 -36.01
C TYR A 227 4.88 21.88 -37.51
N SER A 228 3.83 21.58 -38.26
CA SER A 228 3.76 21.78 -39.71
C SER A 228 3.12 23.13 -40.04
N GLY A 229 3.35 23.62 -41.27
CA GLY A 229 2.72 24.86 -41.72
C GLY A 229 1.19 24.76 -41.65
N GLY A 230 0.56 25.73 -40.99
CA GLY A 230 -0.87 25.76 -40.72
C GLY A 230 -1.26 25.43 -39.27
N ASP A 231 -0.39 24.76 -38.51
CA ASP A 231 -0.69 24.39 -37.12
C ASP A 231 -0.86 25.64 -36.25
N GLU A 232 -1.90 25.67 -35.42
CA GLU A 232 -2.12 26.74 -34.45
C GLU A 232 -1.76 26.29 -33.04
N VAL A 233 -1.15 27.19 -32.27
CA VAL A 233 -0.82 27.01 -30.86
C VAL A 233 -1.13 28.27 -30.07
N HIS A 234 -1.32 28.18 -28.76
CA HIS A 234 -1.31 29.37 -27.90
C HIS A 234 0.00 29.47 -27.12
N TYR A 235 0.51 30.70 -26.95
CA TYR A 235 1.73 31.03 -26.23
C TYR A 235 1.68 32.49 -25.73
N ASN A 236 2.05 32.79 -24.48
CA ASN A 236 2.08 34.16 -23.93
C ASN A 236 0.82 35.00 -24.24
N GLY A 237 -0.38 34.44 -24.05
CA GLY A 237 -1.64 35.15 -24.26
C GLY A 237 -1.99 35.44 -25.73
N GLY A 238 -1.29 34.83 -26.69
CA GLY A 238 -1.62 34.91 -28.11
C GLY A 238 -1.75 33.53 -28.74
N VAL A 239 -2.61 33.42 -29.76
CA VAL A 239 -2.65 32.30 -30.69
C VAL A 239 -1.67 32.57 -31.83
N TYR A 240 -0.87 31.59 -32.20
CA TYR A 240 0.14 31.63 -33.25
C TYR A 240 -0.06 30.51 -34.25
N ARG A 241 0.10 30.80 -35.53
CA ARG A 241 0.05 29.82 -36.63
C ARG A 241 1.45 29.60 -37.20
N ALA A 242 1.85 28.34 -37.36
CA ALA A 242 3.11 27.99 -38.01
C ALA A 242 3.02 28.33 -39.51
N ARG A 243 3.98 29.07 -40.03
CA ARG A 243 4.10 29.38 -41.46
C ARG A 243 4.70 28.22 -42.26
N TRP A 244 5.55 27.43 -41.62
CA TRP A 244 6.20 26.22 -42.12
C TRP A 244 6.70 25.39 -40.93
N TRP A 245 7.41 24.29 -41.23
CA TRP A 245 7.91 23.38 -40.20
C TRP A 245 8.70 24.12 -39.10
N SER A 246 8.40 23.83 -37.84
CA SER A 246 8.92 24.54 -36.67
C SER A 246 9.06 23.61 -35.46
N GLN A 247 10.15 23.74 -34.69
CA GLN A 247 10.38 23.03 -33.41
C GLN A 247 11.38 23.82 -32.55
N GLY A 248 11.28 23.75 -31.22
CA GLY A 248 12.30 24.25 -30.29
C GLY A 248 12.29 25.75 -29.98
N THR A 249 11.83 26.61 -30.90
CA THR A 249 11.88 28.07 -30.72
C THR A 249 10.50 28.68 -30.46
N PRO A 250 10.31 29.47 -29.38
CA PRO A 250 9.02 30.06 -29.02
C PRO A 250 8.34 30.89 -30.13
N PRO A 251 7.00 30.88 -30.24
CA PRO A 251 6.27 31.55 -31.32
C PRO A 251 6.42 33.07 -31.40
N ASP A 252 6.72 33.74 -30.30
CA ASP A 252 6.97 35.18 -30.24
C ASP A 252 8.42 35.56 -30.61
N MET A 253 9.32 34.59 -30.73
CA MET A 253 10.73 34.80 -31.04
C MET A 253 11.16 34.32 -32.44
N ALA A 254 10.27 33.65 -33.17
CA ALA A 254 10.63 32.99 -34.43
C ALA A 254 9.73 33.45 -35.60
N SER A 255 10.35 33.77 -36.74
CA SER A 255 9.63 34.14 -37.98
C SER A 255 8.87 32.97 -38.62
N SER A 256 9.07 31.75 -38.13
CA SER A 256 8.29 30.56 -38.51
C SER A 256 6.87 30.58 -37.95
N TRP A 257 6.54 31.54 -37.08
CA TRP A 257 5.22 31.70 -36.46
C TRP A 257 4.61 33.06 -36.80
N GLU A 258 3.29 33.10 -36.85
CA GLU A 258 2.51 34.31 -37.04
C GLU A 258 1.43 34.41 -35.97
N ARG A 259 1.42 35.50 -35.21
CA ARG A 259 0.38 35.75 -34.21
C ARG A 259 -0.95 36.05 -34.90
N VAL A 260 -1.96 35.23 -34.65
CA VAL A 260 -3.26 35.26 -35.34
C VAL A 260 -4.34 35.99 -34.53
N ARG A 261 -4.35 35.85 -33.19
CA ARG A 261 -5.31 36.50 -32.29
C ARG A 261 -4.83 36.51 -30.83
N ASP A 262 -5.46 37.32 -29.98
CA ASP A 262 -5.32 37.26 -28.52
C ASP A 262 -6.01 36.01 -27.95
N HIS A 263 -5.58 35.53 -26.78
CA HIS A 263 -6.09 34.30 -26.15
C HIS A 263 -7.23 34.52 -25.13
N ASP A 264 -7.78 35.72 -24.97
CA ASP A 264 -8.82 35.96 -23.96
C ASP A 264 -10.23 35.58 -24.45
N GLY A 265 -10.91 34.75 -23.64
CA GLY A 265 -12.29 34.33 -23.83
C GLY A 265 -13.29 35.48 -23.66
N GLY A 266 -14.08 35.72 -24.73
CA GLY A 266 -15.20 36.64 -24.72
C GLY A 266 -16.08 36.55 -25.97
N THR A 267 -17.21 35.82 -25.85
CA THR A 267 -18.43 35.81 -26.68
C THR A 267 -18.37 35.41 -28.17
N PRO A 268 -19.33 34.58 -28.66
CA PRO A 268 -19.35 34.14 -30.05
C PRO A 268 -19.73 35.30 -30.99
N THR A 269 -18.89 35.52 -32.01
CA THR A 269 -19.27 36.34 -33.18
C THR A 269 -20.21 35.51 -34.07
N PRO A 270 -21.34 36.03 -34.56
CA PRO A 270 -22.28 35.25 -35.36
C PRO A 270 -21.62 34.78 -36.66
N THR A 271 -21.58 33.46 -36.85
CA THR A 271 -21.10 32.80 -38.07
C THR A 271 -22.00 33.19 -39.26
N PRO A 272 -21.46 33.71 -40.38
CA PRO A 272 -22.25 33.89 -41.59
C PRO A 272 -22.72 32.53 -42.12
N THR A 273 -23.99 32.49 -42.53
CA THR A 273 -24.69 31.33 -43.10
C THR A 273 -23.88 30.66 -44.22
N PRO A 274 -23.60 29.34 -44.15
CA PRO A 274 -22.90 28.66 -45.23
C PRO A 274 -23.79 28.59 -46.48
N THR A 275 -23.22 29.02 -47.60
CA THR A 275 -23.73 28.75 -48.95
C THR A 275 -23.60 27.24 -49.23
N PRO A 276 -24.59 26.57 -49.85
CA PRO A 276 -24.54 25.12 -50.06
C PRO A 276 -23.33 24.72 -50.90
N THR A 277 -22.45 23.91 -50.31
CA THR A 277 -21.31 23.26 -50.96
C THR A 277 -21.68 21.80 -51.23
N PRO A 278 -21.38 21.23 -52.42
CA PRO A 278 -21.96 19.99 -52.92
C PRO A 278 -21.64 18.75 -52.07
N THR A 279 -22.61 17.84 -52.05
CA THR A 279 -22.63 16.55 -51.38
C THR A 279 -21.36 15.72 -51.67
N PRO A 280 -20.62 15.25 -50.64
CA PRO A 280 -19.52 14.31 -50.85
C PRO A 280 -20.06 12.96 -51.34
N THR A 281 -19.45 12.44 -52.41
CA THR A 281 -19.63 11.05 -52.85
C THR A 281 -19.16 10.11 -51.75
N PRO A 282 -19.88 9.01 -51.44
CA PRO A 282 -19.49 8.09 -50.38
C PRO A 282 -18.08 7.56 -50.64
N THR A 283 -17.18 7.82 -49.68
CA THR A 283 -15.87 7.16 -49.63
C THR A 283 -16.12 5.69 -49.26
N PRO A 284 -15.56 4.72 -50.00
CA PRO A 284 -15.77 3.30 -49.68
C PRO A 284 -15.25 3.01 -48.27
N THR A 285 -16.08 2.33 -47.48
CA THR A 285 -15.73 1.78 -46.19
C THR A 285 -14.41 0.99 -46.32
N PRO A 286 -13.39 1.25 -45.49
CA PRO A 286 -12.19 0.42 -45.49
C PRO A 286 -12.60 -1.01 -45.13
N THR A 287 -12.38 -1.92 -46.07
CA THR A 287 -12.45 -3.36 -45.82
C THR A 287 -11.42 -3.72 -44.75
N PRO A 288 -11.76 -4.44 -43.67
CA PRO A 288 -10.80 -4.88 -42.67
C PRO A 288 -9.68 -5.67 -43.35
N THR A 289 -8.43 -5.31 -43.07
CA THR A 289 -7.26 -5.99 -43.63
C THR A 289 -7.16 -7.39 -43.00
N PRO A 290 -7.30 -8.50 -43.74
CA PRO A 290 -7.43 -9.85 -43.16
C PRO A 290 -6.12 -10.53 -42.72
N ASN A 291 -5.09 -9.79 -42.26
CA ASN A 291 -3.78 -10.40 -41.99
C ASN A 291 -3.29 -10.33 -40.54
N ASP A 292 -4.02 -9.72 -39.61
CA ASP A 292 -3.65 -9.87 -38.20
C ASP A 292 -4.22 -11.19 -37.68
N ARG A 293 -3.34 -12.20 -37.52
CA ARG A 293 -3.70 -13.48 -36.90
C ARG A 293 -4.19 -13.30 -35.45
N PHE A 294 -3.83 -12.19 -34.82
CA PHE A 294 -4.05 -11.87 -33.41
C PHE A 294 -4.60 -10.44 -33.23
N PRO A 295 -5.82 -10.14 -33.73
CA PRO A 295 -6.32 -8.77 -33.85
C PRO A 295 -6.72 -8.13 -32.52
N ILE A 296 -6.88 -8.92 -31.45
CA ILE A 296 -7.41 -8.46 -30.16
C ILE A 296 -6.37 -8.73 -29.07
N ASN A 297 -5.94 -7.67 -28.37
CA ASN A 297 -5.24 -7.79 -27.08
C ASN A 297 -6.31 -7.91 -26.00
N MET A 298 -6.46 -9.10 -25.44
CA MET A 298 -7.52 -9.40 -24.47
C MET A 298 -7.13 -8.92 -23.06
N ASN A 299 -5.87 -9.12 -22.71
CA ASN A 299 -5.39 -8.82 -21.37
C ASN A 299 -3.87 -8.64 -21.36
N THR A 300 -3.40 -7.75 -20.50
CA THR A 300 -1.97 -7.51 -20.28
C THR A 300 -1.68 -7.59 -18.80
N PHE A 301 -0.83 -8.53 -18.44
CA PHE A 301 -0.40 -8.74 -17.08
C PHE A 301 0.95 -8.06 -16.85
N THR A 302 0.92 -7.11 -15.91
CA THR A 302 2.10 -6.35 -15.52
C THR A 302 2.31 -6.54 -14.02
N ILE A 303 3.42 -7.16 -13.65
CA ILE A 303 3.83 -7.32 -12.25
C ILE A 303 4.74 -6.17 -11.85
N SER A 304 4.41 -5.50 -10.74
CA SER A 304 5.33 -4.60 -10.03
C SER A 304 6.31 -5.40 -9.17
N GLU A 305 7.58 -5.01 -9.18
CA GLU A 305 8.67 -5.73 -8.47
C GLU A 305 8.47 -5.77 -6.94
N GLU A 306 7.74 -4.80 -6.38
CA GLU A 306 7.55 -4.67 -4.92
C GLU A 306 6.41 -5.53 -4.36
N GLY A 307 5.65 -6.23 -5.21
CA GLY A 307 4.40 -6.90 -4.84
C GLY A 307 4.44 -8.43 -4.75
N VAL A 308 5.42 -9.08 -5.37
CA VAL A 308 5.41 -10.54 -5.56
C VAL A 308 6.26 -11.26 -4.52
N ARG A 309 5.63 -12.21 -3.84
CA ARG A 309 6.21 -12.96 -2.72
C ARG A 309 6.31 -14.43 -3.06
N THR A 310 7.24 -15.10 -2.39
CA THR A 310 7.35 -16.56 -2.47
C THR A 310 6.02 -17.19 -2.07
N GLY A 311 5.52 -18.11 -2.88
CA GLY A 311 4.23 -18.78 -2.68
C GLY A 311 3.05 -18.14 -3.40
N ASP A 312 3.21 -16.93 -3.95
CA ASP A 312 2.19 -16.34 -4.84
C ASP A 312 2.03 -17.21 -6.09
N ARG A 313 0.79 -17.36 -6.55
CA ARG A 313 0.43 -18.16 -7.73
C ARG A 313 -0.20 -17.25 -8.78
N VAL A 314 0.13 -17.50 -10.04
CA VAL A 314 -0.58 -16.90 -11.17
C VAL A 314 -1.30 -17.99 -11.92
N VAL A 315 -2.57 -17.75 -12.19
CA VAL A 315 -3.48 -18.66 -12.89
C VAL A 315 -4.02 -17.93 -14.11
N LEU A 316 -4.14 -18.65 -15.23
CA LEU A 316 -4.83 -18.19 -16.43
C LEU A 316 -6.28 -18.64 -16.33
N GLU A 317 -7.22 -17.71 -16.46
CA GLU A 317 -8.64 -18.02 -16.57
C GLU A 317 -9.09 -17.77 -18.00
N THR A 318 -9.88 -18.69 -18.53
CA THR A 318 -10.50 -18.55 -19.85
C THR A 318 -11.99 -18.78 -19.71
N SER A 319 -12.80 -17.96 -20.37
CA SER A 319 -14.25 -18.15 -20.46
C SER A 319 -14.65 -18.46 -21.88
N LYS A 320 -15.33 -19.58 -22.09
CA LYS A 320 -15.89 -19.95 -23.39
C LYS A 320 -17.30 -20.49 -23.21
N ASP A 321 -18.24 -19.91 -23.95
CA ASP A 321 -19.66 -20.29 -23.90
C ASP A 321 -20.24 -20.26 -22.46
N GLY A 322 -19.74 -19.32 -21.64
CA GLY A 322 -20.14 -19.17 -20.23
C GLY A 322 -19.48 -20.14 -19.25
N VAL A 323 -18.57 -21.00 -19.72
CA VAL A 323 -17.78 -21.91 -18.86
C VAL A 323 -16.42 -21.29 -18.57
N LEU A 324 -16.14 -21.06 -17.29
CA LEU A 324 -14.83 -20.65 -16.79
C LEU A 324 -13.94 -21.88 -16.57
N THR A 325 -12.73 -21.83 -17.13
CA THR A 325 -11.68 -22.83 -16.92
C THR A 325 -10.40 -22.15 -16.46
N SER A 326 -9.80 -22.65 -15.39
CA SER A 326 -8.60 -22.09 -14.77
C SER A 326 -7.40 -23.02 -14.98
N TYR A 327 -6.24 -22.44 -15.32
CA TYR A 327 -4.99 -23.14 -15.59
C TYR A 327 -3.85 -22.56 -14.76
N ASP A 328 -3.17 -23.39 -13.98
CA ASP A 328 -2.01 -22.97 -13.22
C ASP A 328 -0.85 -22.57 -14.14
N LEU A 329 -0.39 -21.32 -14.02
CA LEU A 329 0.75 -20.83 -14.80
C LEU A 329 2.06 -21.00 -14.04
N VAL A 330 2.15 -20.45 -12.84
CA VAL A 330 3.40 -20.39 -12.08
C VAL A 330 3.13 -20.20 -10.59
N THR A 331 3.96 -20.83 -9.76
CA THR A 331 4.09 -20.54 -8.34
C THR A 331 5.45 -19.86 -8.13
N VAL A 332 5.44 -18.69 -7.49
CA VAL A 332 6.64 -17.89 -7.23
C VAL A 332 7.50 -18.63 -6.22
N SER A 333 8.71 -18.99 -6.63
CA SER A 333 9.70 -19.63 -5.77
C SER A 333 10.64 -18.60 -5.15
N ASN A 334 11.28 -18.97 -4.04
CA ASN A 334 12.30 -18.13 -3.41
C ASN A 334 13.42 -17.79 -4.41
N GLY A 335 13.78 -16.51 -4.52
CA GLY A 335 14.80 -16.00 -5.43
C GLY A 335 14.38 -15.93 -6.91
N MET A 336 13.11 -16.15 -7.26
CA MET A 336 12.61 -15.97 -8.63
C MET A 336 12.64 -14.49 -9.02
N THR A 337 13.30 -14.15 -10.13
CA THR A 337 13.33 -12.76 -10.63
C THR A 337 12.06 -12.43 -11.41
N ARG A 338 11.76 -11.14 -11.59
CA ARG A 338 10.66 -10.65 -12.44
C ARG A 338 10.74 -11.23 -13.87
N SER A 339 11.94 -11.25 -14.45
CA SER A 339 12.16 -11.81 -15.79
C SER A 339 11.95 -13.32 -15.83
N ASP A 340 12.30 -14.06 -14.78
CA ASP A 340 12.02 -15.50 -14.71
C ASP A 340 10.52 -15.79 -14.61
N LEU A 341 9.79 -14.97 -13.85
CA LEU A 341 8.35 -15.08 -13.68
C LEU A 341 7.60 -14.81 -15.00
N ILE A 342 7.91 -13.70 -15.66
CA ILE A 342 7.33 -13.33 -16.96
C ILE A 342 7.62 -14.42 -17.99
N ARG A 343 8.88 -14.88 -18.07
CA ARG A 343 9.28 -15.94 -19.00
C ARG A 343 8.49 -17.23 -18.74
N GLN A 344 8.39 -17.68 -17.48
CA GLN A 344 7.66 -18.89 -17.14
C GLN A 344 6.18 -18.79 -17.48
N MET A 345 5.54 -17.65 -17.18
CA MET A 345 4.15 -17.40 -17.55
C MET A 345 3.95 -17.44 -19.07
N THR A 346 4.75 -16.69 -19.83
CA THR A 346 4.65 -16.67 -21.30
C THR A 346 4.83 -18.05 -21.90
N THR A 347 5.81 -18.83 -21.41
CA THR A 347 6.00 -20.22 -21.83
C THR A 347 4.76 -21.05 -21.51
N LYS A 348 4.28 -21.00 -20.27
CA LYS A 348 3.19 -21.86 -19.82
C LYS A 348 1.86 -21.56 -20.53
N ILE A 349 1.54 -20.30 -20.78
CA ILE A 349 0.35 -19.90 -21.55
C ILE A 349 0.42 -20.44 -22.98
N ASN A 350 1.57 -20.36 -23.63
CA ASN A 350 1.73 -20.85 -25.01
C ASN A 350 1.67 -22.39 -25.09
N GLU A 351 2.13 -23.09 -24.05
CA GLU A 351 1.93 -24.54 -23.88
C GLU A 351 0.44 -24.87 -23.74
N ILE A 352 -0.26 -24.26 -22.77
CA ILE A 352 -1.70 -24.44 -22.53
C ILE A 352 -2.49 -24.13 -23.80
N SER A 353 -2.14 -23.03 -24.50
CA SER A 353 -2.78 -22.67 -25.74
C SER A 353 -2.70 -23.81 -26.76
N THR A 354 -1.51 -24.36 -26.97
CA THR A 354 -1.30 -25.42 -27.96
C THR A 354 -1.96 -26.74 -27.55
N GLN A 355 -1.86 -27.10 -26.28
CA GLN A 355 -2.26 -28.42 -25.77
C GLN A 355 -3.76 -28.50 -25.45
N GLU A 356 -4.34 -27.43 -24.92
CA GLU A 356 -5.67 -27.46 -24.30
C GLU A 356 -6.65 -26.50 -25.01
N LEU A 357 -6.17 -25.37 -25.54
CA LEU A 357 -7.02 -24.36 -26.19
C LEU A 357 -6.98 -24.44 -27.73
N GLY A 358 -6.31 -25.44 -28.29
CA GLY A 358 -6.18 -25.64 -29.74
C GLY A 358 -5.52 -24.48 -30.49
N GLY A 359 -4.63 -23.74 -29.85
CA GLY A 359 -3.91 -22.58 -30.38
C GLY A 359 -4.77 -21.32 -30.50
N ALA A 360 -5.77 -21.16 -29.64
CA ALA A 360 -6.69 -20.01 -29.67
C ALA A 360 -6.10 -18.70 -29.15
N ILE A 361 -5.05 -18.77 -28.33
CA ILE A 361 -4.40 -17.59 -27.75
C ILE A 361 -2.88 -17.64 -27.94
N MET A 362 -2.20 -16.51 -27.80
CA MET A 362 -0.73 -16.46 -27.78
C MET A 362 -0.25 -15.37 -26.84
N ALA A 363 0.71 -15.72 -25.98
CA ALA A 363 1.33 -14.80 -25.04
C ALA A 363 2.66 -14.26 -25.60
N GLY A 364 2.85 -12.94 -25.52
CA GLY A 364 4.04 -12.24 -26.01
C GLY A 364 3.81 -10.75 -26.20
N VAL A 365 4.60 -10.12 -27.06
CA VAL A 365 4.41 -8.74 -27.58
C VAL A 365 4.39 -8.78 -29.10
N LYS A 366 3.69 -7.83 -29.73
CA LYS A 366 3.75 -7.70 -31.19
C LYS A 366 5.12 -7.16 -31.63
N ASP A 367 5.76 -7.87 -32.55
CA ASP A 367 6.92 -7.36 -33.29
C ASP A 367 6.48 -6.31 -34.33
N ALA A 368 7.44 -5.69 -35.02
CA ALA A 368 7.19 -4.70 -36.06
C ALA A 368 6.34 -5.23 -37.23
N ASN A 369 6.21 -6.55 -37.37
CA ASN A 369 5.41 -7.22 -38.40
C ASN A 369 4.05 -7.68 -37.87
N GLY A 370 3.71 -7.38 -36.61
CA GLY A 370 2.45 -7.79 -35.97
C GLY A 370 2.43 -9.22 -35.45
N ASN A 371 3.55 -9.96 -35.49
CA ASN A 371 3.63 -11.30 -34.90
C ASN A 371 3.78 -11.19 -33.39
N VAL A 372 3.07 -12.06 -32.66
CA VAL A 372 3.24 -12.17 -31.22
C VAL A 372 4.51 -12.98 -30.94
N VAL A 373 5.51 -12.37 -30.30
CA VAL A 373 6.79 -12.98 -29.93
C VAL A 373 6.98 -12.94 -28.40
N PRO A 374 7.55 -14.00 -27.77
CA PRO A 374 7.87 -13.96 -26.34
C PRO A 374 8.82 -12.82 -25.98
N ASN A 375 8.65 -12.22 -24.80
CA ASN A 375 9.56 -11.22 -24.24
C ASN A 375 9.72 -11.43 -22.72
N ASN A 376 10.62 -10.66 -22.09
CA ASN A 376 10.94 -10.77 -20.65
C ASN A 376 10.45 -9.56 -19.82
N GLU A 377 9.69 -8.66 -20.41
CA GLU A 377 9.27 -7.37 -19.82
C GLU A 377 7.79 -7.33 -19.44
N MET A 378 6.92 -7.98 -20.21
CA MET A 378 5.47 -8.00 -19.99
C MET A 378 4.80 -9.22 -20.63
N VAL A 379 3.68 -9.65 -20.07
CA VAL A 379 2.86 -10.73 -20.65
C VAL A 379 1.57 -10.14 -21.21
N SER A 380 1.48 -9.94 -22.52
CA SER A 380 0.20 -9.66 -23.20
C SER A 380 -0.34 -10.94 -23.84
N ILE A 381 -1.64 -11.15 -23.72
CA ILE A 381 -2.34 -12.26 -24.37
C ILE A 381 -3.13 -11.72 -25.55
N TYR A 382 -2.88 -12.31 -26.71
CA TYR A 382 -3.64 -12.03 -27.91
C TYR A 382 -4.46 -13.24 -28.35
N GLN A 383 -5.63 -12.97 -28.91
CA GLN A 383 -6.59 -14.01 -29.32
C GLN A 383 -6.62 -14.17 -30.83
N VAL A 384 -6.70 -15.43 -31.28
CA VAL A 384 -6.91 -15.74 -32.70
C VAL A 384 -8.36 -15.44 -33.07
N ALA A 385 -8.56 -14.62 -34.11
CA ALA A 385 -9.88 -14.14 -34.54
C ALA A 385 -10.91 -15.27 -34.78
N SER A 386 -10.46 -16.41 -35.29
CA SER A 386 -11.31 -17.55 -35.63
C SER A 386 -11.65 -18.48 -34.46
N LYS A 387 -11.08 -18.25 -33.27
CA LYS A 387 -11.27 -19.09 -32.08
C LYS A 387 -11.53 -18.22 -30.84
N PRO A 388 -12.63 -17.44 -30.84
CA PRO A 388 -12.82 -16.48 -29.78
C PRO A 388 -13.14 -17.14 -28.44
N TYR A 389 -12.53 -16.62 -27.39
CA TYR A 389 -12.94 -16.76 -26.00
C TYR A 389 -13.69 -15.49 -25.59
N ALA A 390 -14.68 -15.65 -24.72
CA ALA A 390 -15.45 -14.54 -24.17
C ALA A 390 -14.63 -13.72 -23.17
N ASP A 391 -13.72 -14.38 -22.45
CA ASP A 391 -12.73 -13.74 -21.58
C ASP A 391 -11.44 -14.57 -21.54
N VAL A 392 -10.32 -13.88 -21.40
CA VAL A 392 -9.01 -14.48 -21.10
C VAL A 392 -8.30 -13.56 -20.12
N SER A 393 -8.17 -14.01 -18.88
CA SER A 393 -7.71 -13.17 -17.78
C SER A 393 -6.70 -13.88 -16.89
N PHE A 394 -6.03 -13.12 -16.04
CA PHE A 394 -5.10 -13.63 -15.06
C PHE A 394 -5.73 -13.50 -13.69
N GLN A 395 -5.68 -14.59 -12.92
CA GLN A 395 -5.93 -14.54 -11.50
C GLN A 395 -4.59 -14.57 -10.78
N TYR A 396 -4.29 -13.48 -10.08
CA TYR A 396 -3.17 -13.43 -9.14
C TYR A 396 -3.67 -13.90 -7.78
N ILE A 397 -3.24 -15.09 -7.38
CA ILE A 397 -3.54 -15.66 -6.08
C ILE A 397 -2.34 -15.35 -5.20
N GLN A 398 -2.51 -14.40 -4.28
CA GLN A 398 -1.52 -14.23 -3.23
C GLN A 398 -1.37 -15.55 -2.48
N GLY A 399 -0.14 -16.03 -2.38
CA GLY A 399 0.26 -16.99 -1.37
C GLY A 399 -0.16 -16.42 -0.04
N ASN A 400 -0.52 -17.29 0.91
CA ASN A 400 -1.16 -16.84 2.14
C ASN A 400 -0.23 -15.89 2.92
N ASN A 401 -0.40 -14.58 2.70
CA ASN A 401 0.51 -13.52 3.13
C ASN A 401 0.19 -13.00 4.54
N HIS A 402 -0.86 -13.56 5.15
CA HIS A 402 -1.14 -13.45 6.58
C HIS A 402 -0.48 -14.59 7.37
N VAL A 403 0.38 -15.39 6.73
CA VAL A 403 1.06 -16.45 7.43
C VAL A 403 2.16 -15.88 8.30
N GLN A 404 1.82 -15.60 9.56
CA GLN A 404 2.81 -15.24 10.55
C GLN A 404 3.63 -16.48 10.85
N ASN A 405 4.94 -16.37 10.74
CA ASN A 405 5.87 -17.37 11.23
C ASN A 405 6.68 -16.71 12.35
N GLN A 406 6.22 -16.92 13.58
CA GLN A 406 6.83 -16.34 14.75
C GLN A 406 6.91 -17.39 15.85
N LEU A 407 8.10 -17.57 16.40
CA LEU A 407 8.28 -18.37 17.60
C LEU A 407 8.58 -17.48 18.81
N HIS A 408 8.01 -17.87 19.94
CA HIS A 408 8.39 -17.37 21.25
C HIS A 408 9.24 -18.42 21.96
N LEU A 409 10.49 -18.08 22.24
CA LEU A 409 11.45 -18.95 22.92
C LEU A 409 11.45 -18.67 24.42
N MET A 410 11.25 -19.72 25.23
CA MET A 410 11.17 -19.63 26.68
C MET A 410 12.13 -20.61 27.34
N ASP A 411 12.63 -20.26 28.51
CA ASP A 411 13.49 -21.09 29.37
C ASP A 411 14.87 -21.46 28.78
N PHE A 412 15.26 -20.87 27.65
CA PHE A 412 16.63 -20.95 27.14
C PHE A 412 17.60 -20.17 28.04
N LYS A 413 18.83 -20.68 28.16
CA LYS A 413 19.89 -20.12 28.99
C LYS A 413 21.11 -19.81 28.11
N ASP A 414 21.91 -18.85 28.55
CA ASP A 414 23.18 -18.54 27.90
C ASP A 414 24.28 -19.55 28.26
N GLN A 415 24.03 -20.43 29.26
CA GLN A 415 24.98 -21.43 29.75
C GLN A 415 24.30 -22.74 30.16
N TYR A 416 24.94 -23.87 29.84
CA TYR A 416 24.49 -25.22 30.20
C TYR A 416 25.66 -26.08 30.71
N ASP A 417 25.37 -26.97 31.66
CA ASP A 417 26.35 -27.87 32.24
C ASP A 417 26.48 -29.15 31.40
N LEU A 418 27.72 -29.55 31.16
CA LEU A 418 28.05 -30.86 30.60
C LEU A 418 27.98 -31.92 31.70
N ASN A 419 27.33 -33.03 31.38
CA ASN A 419 27.43 -34.24 32.16
C ASN A 419 28.84 -34.82 32.07
N SER A 420 29.21 -35.65 33.04
CA SER A 420 30.54 -36.28 33.11
C SER A 420 30.90 -37.16 31.89
N ASN A 421 29.90 -37.58 31.10
CA ASN A 421 30.06 -38.32 29.85
C ASN A 421 30.15 -37.41 28.61
N GLY A 422 30.26 -36.09 28.79
CA GLY A 422 30.31 -35.11 27.70
C GLY A 422 28.97 -34.89 27.00
N SER A 423 27.84 -35.25 27.61
CA SER A 423 26.52 -34.90 27.08
C SER A 423 25.95 -33.63 27.70
N VAL A 424 25.11 -32.91 26.96
CA VAL A 424 24.31 -31.79 27.48
C VAL A 424 22.84 -32.11 27.31
N ASN A 425 22.04 -31.74 28.32
CA ASN A 425 20.58 -31.78 28.25
C ASN A 425 20.03 -30.35 28.27
N ILE A 426 19.37 -29.95 27.20
CA ILE A 426 18.70 -28.64 27.11
C ILE A 426 17.20 -28.88 27.16
N THR A 427 16.59 -28.41 28.25
CA THR A 427 15.15 -28.33 28.40
C THR A 427 14.69 -26.89 28.26
N ALA A 428 13.74 -26.65 27.37
CA ALA A 428 13.22 -25.32 27.08
C ALA A 428 11.81 -25.44 26.50
N LYS A 429 11.17 -24.31 26.20
CA LYS A 429 9.87 -24.29 25.54
C LYS A 429 9.88 -23.40 24.31
N ILE A 430 9.19 -23.87 23.28
CA ILE A 430 8.99 -23.15 22.02
C ILE A 430 7.49 -23.02 21.83
N MET A 431 6.97 -21.79 21.79
CA MET A 431 5.57 -21.54 21.45
C MET A 431 5.48 -20.97 20.04
N SER A 432 4.56 -21.50 19.23
CA SER A 432 4.26 -20.92 17.92
C SER A 432 3.22 -19.81 18.08
N HIS A 433 3.56 -18.59 17.67
CA HIS A 433 2.57 -17.56 17.33
C HIS A 433 2.24 -17.57 15.84
N GLY A 434 2.64 -18.63 15.14
CA GLY A 434 2.39 -18.75 13.72
C GLY A 434 0.92 -18.98 13.42
N SER A 435 0.51 -18.60 12.22
CA SER A 435 -0.88 -18.75 11.76
C SER A 435 -1.23 -20.16 11.28
N ASP A 436 -0.20 -20.99 11.04
CA ASP A 436 -0.34 -22.41 10.65
C ASP A 436 0.74 -23.23 11.38
N LYS A 437 0.72 -24.54 11.15
CA LYS A 437 1.61 -25.50 11.79
C LYS A 437 3.06 -25.24 11.38
N ALA A 438 3.86 -24.85 12.36
CA ALA A 438 5.27 -24.55 12.22
C ALA A 438 6.09 -25.85 12.14
N ASN A 439 6.88 -26.00 11.07
CA ASN A 439 7.97 -26.96 11.03
C ASN A 439 9.21 -26.32 11.64
N VAL A 440 9.64 -26.78 12.81
CA VAL A 440 10.72 -26.19 13.60
C VAL A 440 11.95 -27.07 13.51
N HIS A 441 13.08 -26.44 13.18
CA HIS A 441 14.38 -27.07 13.15
C HIS A 441 15.22 -26.54 14.31
N VAL A 442 15.87 -27.45 15.04
CA VAL A 442 16.79 -27.11 16.12
C VAL A 442 18.15 -27.69 15.79
N VAL A 443 19.16 -26.82 15.69
CA VAL A 443 20.54 -27.19 15.37
C VAL A 443 21.46 -26.63 16.45
N LEU A 444 22.34 -27.48 16.98
CA LEU A 444 23.47 -27.04 17.81
C LEU A 444 24.74 -27.14 16.97
N GLN A 445 25.45 -26.04 16.79
CA GLN A 445 26.71 -25.99 16.06
C GLN A 445 27.89 -25.69 16.99
N ASP A 446 29.03 -26.32 16.73
CA ASP A 446 30.28 -25.95 17.38
C ASP A 446 30.90 -24.68 16.76
N SER A 447 31.98 -24.17 17.38
CA SER A 447 32.71 -22.98 16.91
C SER A 447 33.24 -23.04 15.46
N SER A 448 33.27 -24.22 14.81
CA SER A 448 33.65 -24.37 13.40
C SER A 448 32.44 -24.29 12.45
N GLY A 449 31.23 -24.13 12.99
CA GLY A 449 29.97 -24.18 12.25
C GLY A 449 29.47 -25.61 11.99
N LYS A 450 30.14 -26.64 12.54
CA LYS A 450 29.72 -28.02 12.38
C LYS A 450 28.53 -28.30 13.30
N ALA A 451 27.44 -28.80 12.73
CA ALA A 451 26.30 -29.26 13.51
C ALA A 451 26.65 -30.52 14.32
N VAL A 452 26.53 -30.41 15.64
CA VAL A 452 26.74 -31.49 16.61
C VAL A 452 25.42 -32.08 17.13
N TYR A 453 24.29 -31.41 16.88
CA TYR A 453 22.94 -31.93 17.05
C TYR A 453 22.00 -31.30 16.02
N GLN A 454 21.03 -32.07 15.55
CA GLN A 454 20.01 -31.62 14.61
C GLN A 454 18.68 -32.34 14.90
N ASN A 455 17.58 -31.60 14.87
CA ASN A 455 16.23 -32.15 14.86
C ASN A 455 15.38 -31.29 13.91
N TYR A 456 14.75 -31.92 12.91
CA TYR A 456 14.05 -31.25 11.83
C TYR A 456 12.54 -31.53 11.81
N ASP A 457 12.05 -32.38 12.70
CA ASP A 457 10.67 -32.90 12.63
C ASP A 457 9.78 -32.36 13.77
N ILE A 458 10.11 -31.18 14.30
CA ILE A 458 9.32 -30.58 15.39
C ILE A 458 8.16 -29.81 14.79
N GLN A 459 6.97 -30.31 15.02
CA GLN A 459 5.74 -29.83 14.42
C GLN A 459 4.87 -29.16 15.49
N ILE A 460 4.73 -27.83 15.43
CA ILE A 460 4.02 -27.04 16.46
C ILE A 460 2.81 -26.34 15.84
N SER A 461 1.61 -26.65 16.31
CA SER A 461 0.38 -25.97 15.87
C SER A 461 0.35 -24.50 16.34
N PRO A 462 -0.46 -23.63 15.70
CA PRO A 462 -0.68 -22.26 16.15
C PRO A 462 -1.04 -22.18 17.65
N MET A 463 -0.41 -21.25 18.36
CA MET A 463 -0.58 -21.00 19.80
C MET A 463 -0.20 -22.17 20.74
N ASP A 464 0.22 -23.30 20.20
CA ASP A 464 0.70 -24.43 21.01
C ASP A 464 2.13 -24.22 21.48
N THR A 465 2.45 -24.91 22.57
CA THR A 465 3.81 -24.96 23.14
C THR A 465 4.39 -26.35 23.01
N TYR A 466 5.60 -26.43 22.46
CA TYR A 466 6.42 -27.62 22.45
C TYR A 466 7.45 -27.57 23.59
N ASN A 467 7.49 -28.63 24.40
CA ASN A 467 8.55 -28.79 25.41
C ASN A 467 9.77 -29.42 24.73
N LEU A 468 10.78 -28.60 24.46
CA LEU A 468 12.04 -29.07 23.90
C LEU A 468 12.81 -29.87 24.95
N SER A 469 13.24 -31.07 24.57
CA SER A 469 14.20 -31.89 25.30
C SER A 469 15.29 -32.35 24.33
N LEU A 470 16.37 -31.59 24.26
CA LEU A 470 17.53 -31.87 23.42
C LEU A 470 18.61 -32.57 24.27
N THR A 471 19.12 -33.70 23.77
CA THR A 471 20.30 -34.36 24.32
C THR A 471 21.34 -34.51 23.22
N ALA A 472 22.50 -33.89 23.42
CA ALA A 472 23.64 -33.99 22.51
C ALA A 472 24.83 -34.57 23.26
N ASN A 473 25.59 -35.46 22.62
CA ASN A 473 26.66 -36.24 23.25
C ASN A 473 28.03 -35.89 22.66
N ASN A 474 29.10 -36.30 23.35
CA ASN A 474 30.48 -36.13 22.89
C ASN A 474 30.90 -34.67 22.67
N LEU A 475 30.39 -33.77 23.49
CA LEU A 475 30.67 -32.34 23.43
C LEU A 475 31.82 -31.96 24.37
N LYS A 476 32.39 -30.78 24.15
CA LYS A 476 33.48 -30.21 24.97
C LYS A 476 33.01 -28.87 25.57
N PRO A 477 33.60 -28.42 26.69
CA PRO A 477 33.36 -27.08 27.18
C PRO A 477 33.77 -26.03 26.14
N GLY A 478 32.97 -24.98 25.97
CA GLY A 478 33.22 -23.95 24.97
C GLY A 478 31.96 -23.24 24.50
N ASP A 479 32.12 -22.41 23.47
CA ASP A 479 31.04 -21.64 22.86
C ASP A 479 30.39 -22.43 21.71
N TYR A 480 29.07 -22.37 21.65
CA TYR A 480 28.23 -23.05 20.66
C TYR A 480 27.12 -22.13 20.17
N ASP A 481 26.62 -22.42 18.97
CA ASP A 481 25.48 -21.73 18.38
C ASP A 481 24.26 -22.66 18.42
N LEU A 482 23.25 -22.28 19.20
CA LEU A 482 21.94 -22.91 19.20
C LEU A 482 21.02 -22.15 18.26
N ILE A 483 20.81 -22.73 17.09
CA ILE A 483 20.00 -22.17 16.01
C ILE A 483 18.63 -22.82 16.07
N ILE A 484 17.60 -22.00 16.20
CA ILE A 484 16.22 -22.43 16.08
C ILE A 484 15.64 -21.73 14.87
N SER A 485 15.19 -22.50 13.89
CA SER A 485 14.49 -21.97 12.74
C SER A 485 13.12 -22.60 12.59
N SER A 486 12.22 -21.90 11.91
CA SER A 486 10.90 -22.41 11.58
C SER A 486 10.52 -22.07 10.16
N LEU A 487 9.88 -23.02 9.51
CA LEU A 487 9.27 -22.89 8.21
C LEU A 487 7.76 -23.08 8.33
N ILE A 488 7.02 -22.17 7.70
CA ILE A 488 5.61 -22.36 7.35
C ILE A 488 5.51 -22.03 5.85
N ASP A 489 4.80 -22.86 5.09
CA ASP A 489 4.63 -22.65 3.66
C ASP A 489 3.98 -21.28 3.39
N GLY A 490 4.64 -20.48 2.55
CA GLY A 490 4.18 -19.12 2.23
C GLY A 490 4.57 -18.02 3.24
N ALA A 491 5.34 -18.34 4.29
CA ALA A 491 5.88 -17.35 5.22
C ALA A 491 7.40 -17.20 5.12
N ASP A 492 7.91 -16.03 5.52
CA ASP A 492 9.34 -15.84 5.77
C ASP A 492 9.84 -16.84 6.82
N ILE A 493 11.07 -17.31 6.64
CA ILE A 493 11.71 -18.19 7.62
C ILE A 493 11.95 -17.39 8.89
N TRP A 494 11.43 -17.89 10.00
CA TRP A 494 11.80 -17.39 11.32
C TRP A 494 13.08 -18.09 11.75
N GLN A 495 14.10 -17.35 12.17
CA GLN A 495 15.32 -17.94 12.73
C GLN A 495 15.84 -17.09 13.88
N LYS A 496 16.36 -17.75 14.91
CA LYS A 496 17.12 -17.12 15.97
C LYS A 496 18.35 -17.94 16.32
N ASP A 497 19.49 -17.25 16.31
CA ASP A 497 20.79 -17.79 16.66
C ASP A 497 21.12 -17.36 18.10
N MET A 498 21.25 -18.32 19.00
CA MET A 498 21.61 -18.07 20.39
C MET A 498 23.04 -18.55 20.63
N LYS A 499 23.89 -17.64 21.11
CA LYS A 499 25.22 -17.99 21.60
C LYS A 499 25.07 -18.62 22.98
N ILE A 500 25.43 -19.89 23.12
CA ILE A 500 25.39 -20.61 24.39
C ILE A 500 26.77 -21.12 24.78
N LYS A 501 27.02 -21.23 26.08
CA LYS A 501 28.28 -21.75 26.63
C LYS A 501 28.06 -23.09 27.32
N LEU A 502 28.82 -24.10 26.93
CA LEU A 502 28.87 -25.38 27.63
C LEU A 502 30.01 -25.35 28.64
N ILE A 503 29.71 -25.66 29.90
CA ILE A 503 30.71 -25.71 30.97
C ILE A 503 30.82 -27.12 31.54
N ASP A 504 32.03 -27.55 31.88
CA ASP A 504 32.21 -28.77 32.67
C ASP A 504 32.17 -28.39 34.16
N PRO A 505 31.12 -28.79 34.91
CA PRO A 505 30.99 -28.48 36.32
C PRO A 505 32.07 -29.16 37.19
N ASN A 506 32.77 -30.17 36.66
CA ASN A 506 33.85 -30.90 37.34
C ASN A 506 35.25 -30.48 36.90
N ALA A 507 35.39 -29.57 35.92
CA ALA A 507 36.66 -28.99 35.56
C ALA A 507 37.13 -28.06 36.70
N GLY A 508 38.00 -28.60 37.54
CA GLY A 508 38.56 -27.93 38.71
C GLY A 508 39.15 -26.55 38.38
N ASN A 509 38.40 -25.53 38.80
CA ASN A 509 38.84 -24.27 39.40
C ASN A 509 39.89 -23.41 38.67
N SER A 510 39.43 -22.30 38.09
CA SER A 510 40.08 -20.99 38.32
C SER A 510 39.10 -19.84 38.08
N GLY A 511 38.41 -19.42 39.15
CA GLY A 511 37.68 -18.16 39.20
C GLY A 511 36.45 -18.25 40.09
N GLY A 512 36.61 -17.92 41.38
CA GLY A 512 35.64 -18.24 42.42
C GLY A 512 34.27 -17.56 42.30
N ASP A 513 33.23 -18.32 42.60
CA ASP A 513 31.92 -17.81 43.00
C ASP A 513 31.96 -17.49 44.49
N GLY A 514 32.17 -16.21 44.79
CA GLY A 514 31.87 -15.65 46.10
C GLY A 514 30.58 -14.87 45.97
N THR A 515 29.53 -15.29 46.68
CA THR A 515 28.37 -14.43 46.93
C THR A 515 28.88 -13.11 47.51
N ALA A 516 28.77 -12.05 46.71
CA ALA A 516 29.29 -10.74 47.05
C ALA A 516 28.53 -10.18 48.25
N ASN A 517 29.19 -10.06 49.40
CA ASN A 517 28.68 -9.30 50.54
C ASN A 517 28.82 -7.81 50.22
N LEU A 518 27.80 -7.25 49.58
CA LEU A 518 27.79 -5.89 49.01
C LEU A 518 27.32 -4.82 50.01
N ASP A 519 27.52 -5.05 51.30
CA ASP A 519 26.84 -4.27 52.33
C ASP A 519 27.27 -2.80 52.42
N ASN A 520 28.31 -2.36 51.70
CA ASN A 520 28.79 -0.97 51.72
C ASN A 520 29.38 -0.49 50.37
N VAL A 521 28.88 -0.99 49.24
CA VAL A 521 29.41 -0.59 47.91
C VAL A 521 28.81 0.75 47.46
N ALA A 522 29.66 1.76 47.24
CA ALA A 522 29.21 3.03 46.68
C ALA A 522 28.85 2.89 45.20
N VAL A 523 27.60 3.17 44.84
CA VAL A 523 27.10 3.03 43.46
C VAL A 523 26.98 4.39 42.77
N LYS A 524 27.42 4.44 41.53
CA LYS A 524 27.32 5.61 40.67
C LYS A 524 26.82 5.23 39.29
N LEU A 525 25.91 6.03 38.75
CA LEU A 525 25.36 5.84 37.41
C LEU A 525 25.79 7.00 36.50
N VAL A 526 26.20 6.67 35.28
CA VAL A 526 26.47 7.65 34.21
C VAL A 526 25.59 7.33 33.01
N SER A 527 24.86 8.33 32.52
CA SER A 527 23.96 8.21 31.38
C SER A 527 23.83 9.54 30.66
N ASN A 528 23.61 9.49 29.35
CA ASN A 528 23.12 10.63 28.57
C ASN A 528 21.63 10.50 28.21
N THR A 529 21.00 9.38 28.57
CA THR A 529 19.60 9.05 28.27
C THR A 529 18.77 9.14 29.56
N PRO A 530 17.57 9.75 29.56
CA PRO A 530 16.70 9.84 30.74
C PRO A 530 16.18 8.47 31.20
N TYR A 531 16.10 8.25 32.51
CA TYR A 531 15.56 7.03 33.11
C TYR A 531 15.08 7.26 34.55
N TYR A 532 14.37 6.28 35.10
CA TYR A 532 14.00 6.22 36.52
C TYR A 532 14.82 5.14 37.25
N VAL A 533 15.25 5.44 38.47
CA VAL A 533 15.76 4.44 39.41
C VAL A 533 14.58 3.84 40.17
N VAL A 534 14.48 2.52 40.19
CA VAL A 534 13.38 1.78 40.83
C VAL A 534 13.80 1.39 42.25
N GLY A 535 13.03 1.85 43.24
CA GLY A 535 13.23 1.53 44.65
C GLY A 535 12.67 0.17 45.08
N PRO A 536 12.94 -0.29 46.31
CA PRO A 536 12.50 -1.59 46.82
C PRO A 536 10.98 -1.81 46.82
N ASN A 537 10.21 -0.73 46.92
CA ASN A 537 8.75 -0.74 46.93
C ASN A 537 8.16 -0.26 45.59
N ASP A 538 8.92 -0.39 44.50
CA ASP A 538 8.57 0.10 43.17
C ASP A 538 8.51 1.64 43.03
N SER A 539 9.02 2.37 44.02
CA SER A 539 9.03 3.83 43.99
C SER A 539 10.02 4.36 42.96
N LEU A 540 9.56 5.26 42.11
CA LEU A 540 10.40 5.85 41.05
C LEU A 540 11.09 7.12 41.52
N ARG A 541 12.41 7.20 41.30
CA ARG A 541 13.18 8.44 41.46
C ARG A 541 13.72 8.89 40.09
N PRO A 542 13.28 10.04 39.55
CA PRO A 542 13.74 10.52 38.25
C PRO A 542 15.23 10.88 38.28
N ALA A 543 15.97 10.49 37.26
CA ALA A 543 17.36 10.87 37.06
C ALA A 543 17.50 11.65 35.74
N TYR A 544 17.52 12.98 35.83
CA TYR A 544 17.52 13.86 34.65
C TYR A 544 18.84 14.65 34.53
N ARG A 545 19.45 14.62 33.33
CA ARG A 545 20.51 15.52 32.81
C ARG A 545 21.77 15.80 33.64
N HIS A 546 22.23 14.87 34.46
CA HIS A 546 23.62 14.94 34.95
C HIS A 546 24.50 13.99 34.16
N LYS A 547 25.58 14.50 33.54
CA LYS A 547 26.64 13.66 32.92
C LYS A 547 27.17 12.59 33.91
N VAL A 548 27.01 12.86 35.21
CA VAL A 548 27.50 12.08 36.32
C VAL A 548 26.57 12.32 37.51
N LEU A 549 25.83 11.30 37.96
CA LEU A 549 24.99 11.44 39.17
C LEU A 549 25.86 11.46 40.44
N PRO A 550 25.43 12.18 41.50
CA PRO A 550 26.03 12.04 42.82
C PRO A 550 25.85 10.60 43.34
N PRO A 551 26.69 10.13 44.27
CA PRO A 551 26.61 8.77 44.80
C PRO A 551 25.19 8.46 45.25
N LEU A 552 24.56 7.48 44.58
CA LEU A 552 23.23 7.06 44.97
C LEU A 552 23.46 6.15 46.18
N GLY A 553 23.24 6.68 47.39
CA GLY A 553 23.28 5.92 48.64
C GLY A 553 22.12 4.93 48.72
N MET A 554 22.02 4.02 47.76
CA MET A 554 21.05 2.94 47.75
C MET A 554 21.44 1.88 48.78
N HIS A 555 20.44 1.26 49.39
CA HIS A 555 20.61 0.40 50.54
C HIS A 555 21.41 -0.90 50.25
N PRO A 556 22.14 -1.42 51.25
CA PRO A 556 22.96 -2.64 51.21
C PRO A 556 22.26 -3.84 50.53
N GLY A 557 22.97 -4.55 49.65
CA GLY A 557 22.60 -5.91 49.22
C GLY A 557 21.53 -6.09 48.13
N LYS A 558 21.16 -5.06 47.35
CA LYS A 558 20.15 -5.19 46.26
C LYS A 558 20.65 -4.81 44.87
N GLN A 559 20.21 -5.56 43.86
CA GLN A 559 20.51 -5.34 42.45
C GLN A 559 19.89 -4.03 41.95
N VAL A 560 20.70 -3.15 41.34
CA VAL A 560 20.24 -1.88 40.79
C VAL A 560 19.31 -2.14 39.61
N THR A 561 18.13 -1.55 39.66
CA THR A 561 17.10 -1.70 38.63
C THR A 561 16.69 -0.32 38.11
N ILE A 562 16.61 -0.18 36.80
CA ILE A 562 16.24 1.07 36.12
C ILE A 562 15.08 0.82 35.15
N LEU A 563 14.31 1.85 34.86
CA LEU A 563 13.17 1.81 33.95
C LEU A 563 13.32 2.89 32.86
N PRO A 564 13.12 2.56 31.56
CA PRO A 564 13.07 3.56 30.50
C PRO A 564 11.98 4.60 30.76
N TRP A 565 12.28 5.86 30.45
CA TRP A 565 11.38 6.97 30.79
C TRP A 565 10.00 6.83 30.14
N SER A 566 9.92 6.34 28.89
CA SER A 566 8.65 6.16 28.18
C SER A 566 7.80 5.01 28.72
N LYS A 567 8.40 4.10 29.51
CA LYS A 567 7.72 2.92 30.08
C LYS A 567 7.25 3.12 31.51
N ALA A 568 7.49 4.30 32.10
CA ALA A 568 6.97 4.65 33.41
C ALA A 568 5.50 5.10 33.29
N THR A 569 4.58 4.32 33.86
CA THR A 569 3.13 4.59 33.79
C THR A 569 2.61 5.32 35.02
N SER A 570 3.24 5.15 36.19
CA SER A 570 2.94 5.95 37.40
C SER A 570 4.04 5.85 38.46
N SER A 571 3.87 6.52 39.61
CA SER A 571 4.87 6.51 40.70
C SER A 571 5.10 5.14 41.36
N HIS A 572 4.16 4.18 41.19
CA HIS A 572 4.19 2.80 41.71
C HIS A 572 3.35 1.85 40.82
N GLY A 573 3.66 0.56 40.77
CA GLY A 573 2.86 -0.44 40.04
C GLY A 573 3.19 -0.55 38.55
N ASN A 574 4.45 -0.33 38.18
CA ASN A 574 4.91 -0.43 36.80
C ASN A 574 5.10 -1.91 36.38
N ASN A 575 5.11 -2.18 35.07
CA ASN A 575 5.28 -3.54 34.57
C ASN A 575 6.73 -4.02 34.79
N LYS A 576 6.90 -5.05 35.62
CA LYS A 576 8.21 -5.57 36.04
C LYS A 576 9.04 -6.16 34.89
N SER A 577 8.42 -6.58 33.78
CA SER A 577 9.15 -7.09 32.62
C SER A 577 9.95 -6.01 31.89
N ASP A 578 9.60 -4.73 32.07
CA ASP A 578 10.27 -3.59 31.46
C ASP A 578 11.50 -3.13 32.24
N TYR A 579 11.78 -3.78 33.37
CA TYR A 579 12.83 -3.37 34.31
C TYR A 579 14.17 -3.87 33.81
N VAL A 580 15.12 -2.95 33.66
CA VAL A 580 16.49 -3.27 33.27
C VAL A 580 17.32 -3.45 34.53
N LYS A 581 17.80 -4.67 34.76
CA LYS A 581 18.66 -5.02 35.89
C LYS A 581 20.13 -4.80 35.53
N CYS A 582 20.84 -4.01 36.32
CA CYS A 582 22.28 -3.85 36.15
C CYS A 582 23.03 -5.11 36.63
N PRO A 583 24.17 -5.46 36.00
CA PRO A 583 25.02 -6.56 36.44
C PRO A 583 25.49 -6.37 37.89
N LEU A 584 25.74 -7.46 38.63
CA LEU A 584 26.31 -7.37 39.98
C LEU A 584 27.84 -7.14 39.90
N PRO A 585 28.42 -6.29 40.75
CA PRO A 585 29.87 -6.13 40.82
C PRO A 585 30.52 -7.31 41.58
N SER A 586 31.84 -7.43 41.50
CA SER A 586 32.59 -8.45 42.23
C SER A 586 32.47 -8.28 43.75
N SER A 587 32.68 -9.38 44.49
CA SER A 587 32.54 -9.45 45.95
C SER A 587 33.48 -8.57 46.75
N ASP A 588 34.57 -8.10 46.13
CA ASP A 588 35.59 -7.24 46.73
C ASP A 588 35.42 -5.75 46.36
N ALA A 589 34.36 -5.37 45.65
CA ALA A 589 34.14 -3.99 45.24
C ALA A 589 33.81 -3.07 46.42
N LYS A 590 34.47 -1.91 46.51
CA LYS A 590 34.12 -0.80 47.41
C LYS A 590 33.30 0.28 46.71
N ALA A 591 33.45 0.43 45.40
CA ALA A 591 32.59 1.29 44.59
C ALA A 591 32.43 0.74 43.16
N VAL A 592 31.29 1.01 42.53
CA VAL A 592 31.00 0.63 41.15
C VAL A 592 30.37 1.79 40.38
N ILE A 593 30.81 1.98 39.14
CA ILE A 593 30.23 2.93 38.20
C ILE A 593 29.58 2.13 37.07
N TYR A 594 28.27 2.29 36.88
CA TYR A 594 27.57 1.75 35.72
C TYR A 594 27.38 2.79 34.63
N LYS A 595 27.51 2.36 33.38
CA LYS A 595 27.09 3.14 32.21
C LYS A 595 25.71 2.65 31.77
N VAL A 596 24.75 3.56 31.76
CA VAL A 596 23.44 3.34 31.14
C VAL A 596 23.50 3.88 29.72
N SER A 597 22.99 3.13 28.76
CA SER A 597 23.04 3.46 27.32
C SER A 597 21.82 2.90 26.60
N GLY A 598 21.45 3.52 25.49
CA GLY A 598 20.23 3.22 24.75
C GLY A 598 19.39 4.48 24.56
N ASP A 599 18.10 4.30 24.27
CA ASP A 599 17.14 5.38 24.04
C ASP A 599 16.04 5.41 25.12
N MET A 600 15.04 6.27 24.95
CA MET A 600 13.97 6.46 25.95
C MET A 600 13.04 5.24 26.09
N TYR A 601 13.08 4.27 25.17
CA TYR A 601 12.27 3.06 25.12
C TYR A 601 13.06 1.81 25.51
N ASN A 602 14.33 1.73 25.11
CA ASN A 602 15.19 0.57 25.28
C ASN A 602 16.52 0.98 25.93
N LEU A 603 16.69 0.59 27.21
CA LEU A 603 17.90 0.85 27.97
C LEU A 603 18.72 -0.41 28.19
N THR A 604 20.04 -0.22 28.32
CA THR A 604 21.00 -1.22 28.75
C THR A 604 21.83 -0.66 29.90
N CYS A 605 22.26 -1.52 30.83
CA CYS A 605 23.11 -1.16 31.95
C CYS A 605 24.34 -2.08 31.99
N LYS A 606 25.54 -1.50 32.03
CA LYS A 606 26.80 -2.26 32.08
C LYS A 606 27.75 -1.67 33.11
N ILE A 607 28.59 -2.51 33.70
CA ILE A 607 29.68 -2.04 34.58
C ILE A 607 30.70 -1.29 33.72
N LYS A 608 30.97 -0.04 34.09
CA LYS A 608 32.00 0.79 33.46
C LYS A 608 33.32 0.72 34.23
N GLU A 609 33.26 0.76 35.55
CA GLU A 609 34.44 0.79 36.42
C GLU A 609 34.10 0.16 37.77
N VAL A 610 35.04 -0.59 38.34
CA VAL A 610 34.96 -1.15 39.69
C VAL A 610 36.18 -0.68 40.47
N LYS A 611 35.97 -0.14 41.66
CA LYS A 611 37.03 0.22 42.61
C LYS A 611 37.01 -0.77 43.76
N LYS A 612 38.15 -1.39 44.02
CA LYS A 612 38.37 -2.41 45.06
C LYS A 612 39.01 -1.80 46.31
#